data_AF-A0A7I8DWZ6-F1
#
_entry.id   AF-A0A7I8DWZ6-F1
#
_cell.length_a   1.000
_cell.length_b   1.000
_cell.length_c   1.000
_cell.angle_alpha   90.00
_cell.angle_beta   90.00
_cell.angle_gamma   90.00
#
_symmetry.space_group_name_H-M   'P 1'
#
loop_
_entity.id
_entity.type
_entity.pdbx_description
1 polymer ?
#
loop_
_entity_poly.entity_id
_entity_poly.type
_entity_poly.pdbx_seq_one_letter_code
_entity_poly.pdbx_strand_id
1 'polypeptide(L)'
;MALIDVVRFDGLRNRDWIIYKHPSDQLVYGTQLIVQEGQAAIFVKNGSVCDVFYPGTHMLSTQNLPLLKNFVNLPFGGKTPFSAEVYFINTAAKLDINWGTTDPIQLIDPKYFVKLRVRAFGQMGLKLQDYTGFFHELLGGMDQADLVRYDKIKEFYRGLIVLKVKSIISSTIISEKISALEISTKLEELSQYTKEQISTEFAQYGFTVVNFYIQSINFPDEDFEKINELLEDKAAFEIIGDNRYTTKRTFDVYEGAANNPTGIAGAFVAGGIGLNAAMNMGNIPTQTIPNTTTQSSSVICPSCHTTNSATTKFCSECGTLLKEKPQENEIPCPACGKLINSKSKFCPECGFALGNLQCECGNKLPVGSKFCPECGKKVMINPQG
;
A
#
# COMPACT_ATOMS: atom_id res chain seq x y z
N MET A 1 -34.07 47.96 -14.52
CA MET A 1 -34.09 46.69 -15.29
C MET A 1 -32.91 46.73 -16.25
N ALA A 2 -32.02 45.75 -16.21
CA ALA A 2 -30.89 45.70 -17.13
C ALA A 2 -31.44 45.62 -18.57
N LEU A 3 -30.94 46.47 -19.47
CA LEU A 3 -31.36 46.49 -20.87
C LEU A 3 -30.80 45.29 -21.66
N ILE A 4 -29.81 44.58 -21.10
CA ILE A 4 -29.06 43.49 -21.71
C ILE A 4 -28.80 42.45 -20.61
N ASP A 5 -29.21 41.20 -20.83
CA ASP A 5 -28.82 40.08 -19.98
C ASP A 5 -27.35 39.74 -20.23
N VAL A 6 -26.58 39.55 -19.15
CA VAL A 6 -25.15 39.23 -19.23
C VAL A 6 -24.91 37.86 -18.63
N VAL A 7 -24.35 36.95 -19.44
CA VAL A 7 -23.92 35.61 -19.01
C VAL A 7 -22.40 35.62 -18.91
N ARG A 8 -21.88 35.39 -17.71
CA ARG A 8 -20.45 35.32 -17.45
C ARG A 8 -20.15 34.39 -16.28
N PHE A 9 -18.92 33.89 -16.22
CA PHE A 9 -18.42 33.16 -15.06
C PHE A 9 -17.03 33.65 -14.70
N ASP A 10 -16.90 34.25 -13.52
CA ASP A 10 -15.64 34.86 -13.07
C ASP A 10 -14.65 33.84 -12.47
N GLY A 11 -14.96 32.54 -12.57
CA GLY A 11 -14.17 31.46 -11.98
C GLY A 11 -14.41 31.28 -10.47
N LEU A 12 -13.61 30.41 -9.88
CA LEU A 12 -13.56 30.20 -8.43
C LEU A 12 -12.29 30.81 -7.83
N ARG A 13 -12.31 31.05 -6.52
CA ARG A 13 -11.12 31.48 -5.76
C ARG A 13 -9.95 30.51 -5.93
N ASN A 14 -10.22 29.21 -5.98
CA ASN A 14 -9.24 28.19 -6.34
C ASN A 14 -9.39 27.86 -7.84
N ARG A 15 -8.28 27.58 -8.51
CA ARG A 15 -8.30 27.18 -9.94
C ARG A 15 -8.70 25.72 -10.13
N ASP A 16 -9.42 25.15 -9.16
CA ASP A 16 -9.76 23.74 -9.10
C ASP A 16 -11.18 23.50 -9.62
N TRP A 17 -11.36 23.75 -10.91
CA TRP A 17 -12.59 23.50 -11.65
C TRP A 17 -12.26 23.24 -13.12
N ILE A 18 -13.08 22.42 -13.76
CA ILE A 18 -12.98 22.06 -15.18
C ILE A 18 -14.16 22.61 -15.94
N ILE A 19 -15.37 22.34 -15.46
CA ILE A 19 -16.59 22.82 -16.09
C ILE A 19 -17.57 23.37 -15.06
N TYR A 20 -18.33 24.37 -15.46
CA TYR A 20 -19.38 25.00 -14.69
C TYR A 20 -20.62 25.19 -15.57
N LYS A 21 -21.79 24.68 -15.13
CA LYS A 21 -23.06 24.93 -15.82
C LYS A 21 -23.66 26.24 -15.30
N HIS A 22 -23.96 27.17 -16.21
CA HIS A 22 -24.62 28.42 -15.85
C HIS A 22 -26.03 28.15 -15.28
N PRO A 23 -26.46 28.82 -14.19
CA PRO A 23 -27.75 28.57 -13.54
C PRO A 23 -28.97 28.85 -14.41
N SER A 24 -28.92 29.86 -15.29
CA SER A 24 -30.06 30.20 -16.15
C SER A 24 -30.01 29.38 -17.44
N ASP A 25 -31.10 28.67 -17.71
CA ASP A 25 -31.39 28.01 -18.99
C ASP A 25 -32.32 28.83 -19.88
N GLN A 26 -32.82 29.97 -19.39
CA GLN A 26 -33.63 30.93 -20.14
C GLN A 26 -32.74 32.09 -20.60
N LEU A 27 -32.47 32.14 -21.90
CA LEU A 27 -31.65 33.17 -22.52
C LEU A 27 -32.48 34.02 -23.48
N VAL A 28 -32.19 35.31 -23.57
CA VAL A 28 -32.89 36.25 -24.45
C VAL A 28 -32.02 36.56 -25.66
N TYR A 29 -32.63 36.86 -26.80
CA TYR A 29 -31.88 37.34 -27.95
C TYR A 29 -31.15 38.66 -27.62
N GLY A 30 -29.88 38.75 -27.98
CA GLY A 30 -29.03 39.89 -27.64
C GLY A 30 -28.37 39.80 -26.26
N THR A 31 -28.55 38.69 -25.52
CA THR A 31 -27.74 38.41 -24.33
C THR A 31 -26.25 38.48 -24.67
N GLN A 32 -25.50 39.13 -23.79
CA GLN A 32 -24.06 39.28 -23.90
C GLN A 32 -23.37 38.14 -23.13
N LEU A 33 -22.68 37.25 -23.85
CA LEU A 33 -21.84 36.21 -23.31
C LEU A 33 -20.41 36.72 -23.17
N ILE A 34 -19.90 36.79 -21.94
CA ILE A 34 -18.53 37.21 -21.66
C ILE A 34 -17.72 35.98 -21.26
N VAL A 35 -16.72 35.64 -22.05
CA VAL A 35 -15.78 34.54 -21.81
C VAL A 35 -14.45 35.14 -21.40
N GLN A 36 -13.95 34.79 -20.22
CA GLN A 36 -12.67 35.32 -19.75
C GLN A 36 -11.48 34.59 -20.40
N GLU A 37 -10.28 35.18 -20.29
CA GLU A 37 -9.05 34.47 -20.63
C GLU A 37 -8.88 33.20 -19.77
N GLY A 38 -8.35 32.14 -20.37
CA GLY A 38 -8.26 30.84 -19.71
C GLY A 38 -9.60 30.11 -19.59
N GLN A 39 -10.65 30.58 -20.29
CA GLN A 39 -11.93 29.91 -20.39
C GLN A 39 -12.37 29.71 -21.84
N ALA A 40 -13.29 28.76 -22.03
CA ALA A 40 -14.14 28.65 -23.21
C ALA A 40 -15.59 28.49 -22.74
N ALA A 41 -16.57 28.81 -23.58
CA ALA A 41 -17.98 28.58 -23.27
C ALA A 41 -18.63 27.70 -24.33
N ILE A 42 -19.23 26.58 -23.93
CA ILE A 42 -20.03 25.71 -24.80
C ILE A 42 -21.48 26.14 -24.70
N PHE A 43 -22.11 26.35 -25.86
CA PHE A 43 -23.53 26.63 -25.97
C PHE A 43 -24.27 25.37 -26.42
N VAL A 44 -25.18 24.89 -25.58
CA VAL A 44 -25.92 23.64 -25.77
C VAL A 44 -27.40 23.97 -25.89
N LYS A 45 -28.06 23.36 -26.89
CA LYS A 45 -29.50 23.50 -27.09
C LYS A 45 -30.09 22.16 -27.48
N ASN A 46 -31.24 21.81 -26.90
CA ASN A 46 -31.91 20.52 -27.13
C ASN A 46 -30.98 19.31 -26.92
N GLY A 47 -30.07 19.40 -25.93
CA GLY A 47 -29.10 18.35 -25.63
C GLY A 47 -27.94 18.20 -26.62
N SER A 48 -27.81 19.08 -27.62
CA SER A 48 -26.72 19.06 -28.60
C SER A 48 -25.84 20.31 -28.48
N VAL A 49 -24.52 20.10 -28.56
CA VAL A 49 -23.56 21.21 -28.63
C VAL A 49 -23.78 21.95 -29.96
N CYS A 50 -24.07 23.24 -29.87
CA CYS A 50 -24.37 24.08 -31.03
C CYS A 50 -23.17 24.94 -31.44
N ASP A 51 -22.41 25.45 -30.45
CA ASP A 51 -21.24 26.29 -30.72
C ASP A 51 -20.29 26.36 -29.52
N VAL A 52 -19.05 26.80 -29.75
CA VAL A 52 -18.01 27.02 -28.75
C VAL A 52 -17.44 28.43 -28.87
N PHE A 53 -17.57 29.20 -27.81
CA PHE A 53 -17.07 30.57 -27.72
C PHE A 53 -15.72 30.64 -27.01
N TYR A 54 -14.77 31.34 -27.60
CA TYR A 54 -13.42 31.58 -27.08
C TYR A 54 -13.36 32.90 -26.28
N PRO A 55 -12.25 33.22 -25.57
CA PRO A 55 -12.14 34.44 -24.78
C PRO A 55 -12.55 35.69 -25.55
N GLY A 56 -13.39 36.52 -24.94
CA GLY A 56 -13.97 37.70 -25.55
C GLY A 56 -15.42 37.95 -25.14
N THR A 57 -15.98 39.03 -25.69
CA THR A 57 -17.38 39.37 -25.53
C THR A 57 -18.14 39.01 -26.79
N HIS A 58 -19.16 38.17 -26.66
CA HIS A 58 -19.98 37.66 -27.75
C HIS A 58 -21.43 38.06 -27.55
N MET A 59 -22.11 38.43 -28.62
CA MET A 59 -23.56 38.66 -28.59
C MET A 59 -24.27 37.40 -29.09
N LEU A 60 -25.15 36.85 -28.25
CA LEU A 60 -25.99 35.70 -28.61
C LEU A 60 -27.08 36.17 -29.58
N SER A 61 -26.81 35.95 -30.86
CA SER A 61 -27.71 36.31 -31.96
C SER A 61 -27.80 35.18 -32.97
N THR A 62 -28.88 35.21 -33.76
CA THR A 62 -29.20 34.22 -34.79
C THR A 62 -28.22 34.24 -35.97
N GLN A 63 -27.41 35.30 -36.07
CA GLN A 63 -26.36 35.45 -37.07
C GLN A 63 -25.14 34.59 -36.72
N ASN A 64 -24.82 34.48 -35.43
CA ASN A 64 -23.65 33.75 -34.93
C ASN A 64 -23.95 32.28 -34.62
N LEU A 65 -25.22 31.87 -34.61
CA LEU A 65 -25.64 30.50 -34.32
C LEU A 65 -26.46 29.95 -35.50
N PRO A 66 -25.84 29.20 -36.44
CA PRO A 66 -26.50 28.70 -37.66
C PRO A 66 -27.76 27.89 -37.37
N LEU A 67 -27.75 27.11 -36.29
CA LEU A 67 -28.88 26.28 -35.84
C LEU A 67 -30.03 27.08 -35.21
N LEU A 68 -29.80 28.33 -34.79
CA LEU A 68 -30.87 29.20 -34.30
C LEU A 68 -31.73 29.75 -35.44
N LYS A 69 -31.21 29.89 -36.67
CA LYS A 69 -31.92 30.53 -37.80
C LYS A 69 -33.28 29.91 -38.11
N ASN A 70 -33.44 28.60 -37.92
CA ASN A 70 -34.67 27.88 -38.24
C ASN A 70 -35.84 28.16 -37.27
N PHE A 71 -35.60 28.83 -36.14
CA PHE A 71 -36.58 29.02 -35.07
C PHE A 71 -37.02 30.48 -34.85
N VAL A 72 -36.57 31.41 -35.72
CA VAL A 72 -36.68 32.87 -35.50
C VAL A 72 -37.92 33.47 -36.16
N ASN A 73 -38.69 32.69 -36.92
CA ASN A 73 -39.93 33.14 -37.56
C ASN A 73 -41.12 33.14 -36.59
N LEU A 74 -40.98 33.80 -35.44
CA LEU A 74 -42.03 33.95 -34.43
C LEU A 74 -42.29 35.46 -34.21
N PRO A 75 -43.54 35.94 -34.24
CA PRO A 75 -43.88 37.38 -34.32
C PRO A 75 -43.75 38.12 -32.98
N PHE A 76 -42.81 37.72 -32.13
CA PHE A 76 -42.70 38.15 -30.74
C PHE A 76 -41.53 39.11 -30.50
N GLY A 77 -41.55 40.28 -31.14
CA GLY A 77 -40.94 41.53 -30.65
C GLY A 77 -39.50 41.53 -30.10
N GLY A 78 -38.63 40.59 -30.49
CA GLY A 78 -37.22 40.54 -30.09
C GLY A 78 -36.93 40.17 -28.62
N LYS A 79 -37.94 39.77 -27.83
CA LYS A 79 -37.81 39.42 -26.40
C LYS A 79 -38.24 37.99 -26.09
N THR A 80 -38.19 37.08 -27.06
CA THR A 80 -38.57 35.69 -26.82
C THR A 80 -37.43 34.99 -26.08
N PRO A 81 -37.61 34.58 -24.81
CA PRO A 81 -36.66 33.72 -24.16
C PRO A 81 -36.65 32.38 -24.89
N PHE A 82 -35.47 31.84 -25.13
CA PHE A 82 -35.28 30.48 -25.62
C PHE A 82 -34.58 29.66 -24.55
N SER A 83 -34.92 28.38 -24.49
CA SER A 83 -34.22 27.44 -23.63
C SER A 83 -32.89 27.04 -24.28
N ALA A 84 -31.79 27.31 -23.59
CA ALA A 84 -30.44 26.89 -23.95
C ALA A 84 -29.52 26.96 -22.73
N GLU A 85 -28.50 26.12 -22.72
CA GLU A 85 -27.58 25.97 -21.61
C GLU A 85 -26.20 26.49 -22.01
N VAL A 86 -25.53 27.18 -21.09
CA VAL A 86 -24.16 27.66 -21.26
C VAL A 86 -23.27 26.98 -20.24
N TYR A 87 -22.20 26.38 -20.74
CA TYR A 87 -21.20 25.73 -19.91
C TYR A 87 -19.88 26.46 -20.05
N PHE A 88 -19.31 26.91 -18.94
CA PHE A 88 -17.98 27.48 -18.91
C PHE A 88 -16.96 26.40 -18.63
N ILE A 89 -15.88 26.39 -19.40
CA ILE A 89 -14.80 25.41 -19.32
C ILE A 89 -13.50 26.11 -19.01
N ASN A 90 -12.72 25.53 -18.10
CA ASN A 90 -11.37 25.97 -17.78
C ASN A 90 -10.37 25.40 -18.81
N THR A 91 -9.70 26.28 -19.53
CA THR A 91 -8.70 25.92 -20.56
C THR A 91 -7.26 26.09 -20.06
N ALA A 92 -7.08 26.56 -18.82
CA ALA A 92 -5.77 26.67 -18.20
C ALA A 92 -5.21 25.28 -17.84
N ALA A 93 -3.89 25.15 -17.95
CA ALA A 93 -3.21 23.93 -17.51
C ALA A 93 -3.21 23.85 -15.98
N LYS A 94 -3.64 22.70 -15.45
CA LYS A 94 -3.56 22.32 -14.04
C LYS A 94 -2.30 21.48 -13.85
N LEU A 95 -1.25 22.05 -13.26
CA LEU A 95 0.09 21.44 -13.18
C LEU A 95 0.34 20.68 -11.86
N ASP A 96 -0.58 20.77 -10.91
CA ASP A 96 -0.41 20.34 -9.52
C ASP A 96 -1.25 19.11 -9.15
N ILE A 97 -1.43 18.17 -10.09
CA ILE A 97 -2.21 16.96 -9.85
C ILE A 97 -1.31 15.87 -9.28
N ASN A 98 -1.41 15.63 -7.98
CA ASN A 98 -0.62 14.59 -7.32
C ASN A 98 -1.18 13.19 -7.60
N TRP A 99 -0.30 12.22 -7.86
CA TRP A 99 -0.63 10.81 -8.04
C TRP A 99 0.28 9.92 -7.18
N GLY A 100 -0.16 8.69 -6.91
CA GLY A 100 0.63 7.70 -6.19
C GLY A 100 0.06 6.30 -6.31
N THR A 101 0.92 5.30 -6.17
CA THR A 101 0.52 3.89 -6.11
C THR A 101 -0.36 3.64 -4.91
N THR A 102 -1.55 3.08 -5.14
CA THR A 102 -2.53 2.72 -4.08
C THR A 102 -2.06 1.59 -3.19
N ASP A 103 -1.30 0.66 -3.75
CA ASP A 103 -0.79 -0.55 -3.13
C ASP A 103 0.61 -0.82 -3.67
N PRO A 104 1.48 -1.48 -2.87
CA PRO A 104 2.89 -1.65 -3.22
C PRO A 104 3.08 -2.60 -4.41
N ILE A 105 4.04 -2.25 -5.26
CA ILE A 105 4.62 -3.11 -6.29
C ILE A 105 5.47 -4.16 -5.58
N GLN A 106 5.01 -5.41 -5.56
CA GLN A 106 5.78 -6.52 -5.04
C GLN A 106 6.72 -7.06 -6.13
N LEU A 107 8.02 -7.02 -5.88
CA LEU A 107 9.03 -7.55 -6.78
C LEU A 107 10.19 -8.18 -6.01
N ILE A 108 10.99 -8.98 -6.70
CA ILE A 108 12.25 -9.48 -6.17
C ILE A 108 13.34 -8.59 -6.76
N ASP A 109 14.16 -7.99 -5.90
CA ASP A 109 15.28 -7.17 -6.34
C ASP A 109 16.29 -8.06 -7.09
N PRO A 110 16.68 -7.72 -8.33
CA PRO A 110 17.53 -8.58 -9.15
C PRO A 110 18.99 -8.63 -8.69
N LYS A 111 19.43 -7.71 -7.82
CA LYS A 111 20.81 -7.60 -7.32
C LYS A 111 20.97 -8.29 -5.96
N TYR A 112 20.01 -8.10 -5.07
CA TYR A 112 20.05 -8.63 -3.70
C TYR A 112 19.14 -9.85 -3.48
N PHE A 113 18.28 -10.18 -4.44
CA PHE A 113 17.33 -11.30 -4.36
C PHE A 113 16.36 -11.23 -3.16
N VAL A 114 16.11 -10.00 -2.67
CA VAL A 114 15.17 -9.72 -1.58
C VAL A 114 13.81 -9.33 -2.15
N LYS A 115 12.73 -9.79 -1.52
CA LYS A 115 11.38 -9.32 -1.84
C LYS A 115 11.20 -7.88 -1.33
N LEU A 116 10.89 -6.95 -2.24
CA LEU A 116 10.64 -5.54 -1.92
C LEU A 116 9.19 -5.14 -2.21
N ARG A 117 8.67 -4.25 -1.37
CA ARG A 117 7.35 -3.62 -1.51
C ARG A 117 7.50 -2.16 -1.95
N VAL A 118 7.75 -1.97 -3.23
CA VAL A 118 8.03 -0.65 -3.81
C VAL A 118 6.76 0.18 -3.94
N ARG A 119 6.82 1.46 -3.62
CA ARG A 119 5.78 2.47 -3.84
C ARG A 119 6.35 3.63 -4.63
N ALA A 120 5.50 4.29 -5.39
CA ALA A 120 5.89 5.46 -6.16
C ALA A 120 4.83 6.55 -6.04
N PHE A 121 5.28 7.79 -6.02
CA PHE A 121 4.41 8.96 -6.04
C PHE A 121 5.05 10.09 -6.85
N GLY A 122 4.20 11.02 -7.24
CA GLY A 122 4.65 12.19 -7.96
C GLY A 122 3.51 13.12 -8.34
N GLN A 123 3.76 13.88 -9.40
CA GLN A 123 2.89 14.94 -9.85
C GLN A 123 2.73 14.89 -11.37
N MET A 124 1.58 15.32 -11.86
CA MET A 124 1.30 15.45 -13.28
C MET A 124 0.53 16.72 -13.57
N GLY A 125 0.61 17.15 -14.82
CA GLY A 125 -0.07 18.30 -15.34
C GLY A 125 -1.04 17.90 -16.44
N LEU A 126 -2.27 18.39 -16.35
CA LEU A 126 -3.29 18.20 -17.36
C LEU A 126 -3.76 19.54 -17.91
N LYS A 127 -4.08 19.54 -19.20
CA LYS A 127 -4.78 20.63 -19.86
C LYS A 127 -5.90 20.04 -20.68
N LEU A 128 -7.11 20.57 -20.54
CA LEU A 128 -8.21 20.21 -21.42
C LEU A 128 -8.01 20.89 -22.78
N GLN A 129 -8.13 20.11 -23.87
CA GLN A 129 -7.89 20.57 -25.24
C GLN A 129 -9.10 20.32 -26.15
N ASP A 130 -9.72 19.14 -26.10
CA ASP A 130 -10.97 18.86 -26.81
C ASP A 130 -12.15 19.01 -25.85
N TYR A 131 -12.77 20.19 -25.88
CA TYR A 131 -13.88 20.55 -25.01
C TYR A 131 -15.16 19.82 -25.39
N THR A 132 -15.37 19.62 -26.69
CA THR A 132 -16.56 18.99 -27.25
C THR A 132 -16.59 17.50 -26.95
N GLY A 133 -15.49 16.79 -27.22
CA GLY A 133 -15.36 15.38 -26.87
C GLY A 133 -15.49 15.16 -25.38
N PHE A 134 -14.82 15.97 -24.56
CA PHE A 134 -14.94 15.91 -23.10
C PHE A 134 -16.38 16.09 -22.61
N PHE A 135 -17.11 17.05 -23.19
CA PHE A 135 -18.51 17.29 -22.83
C PHE A 135 -19.41 16.09 -23.14
N HIS A 136 -19.24 15.49 -24.32
CA HIS A 136 -20.06 14.35 -24.74
C HIS A 136 -19.72 13.06 -24.00
N GLU A 137 -18.44 12.78 -23.75
CA GLU A 137 -17.98 11.50 -23.21
C GLU A 137 -18.04 11.41 -21.68
N LEU A 138 -17.74 12.50 -20.95
CA LEU A 138 -17.48 12.42 -19.49
C LEU A 138 -18.51 13.10 -18.59
N LEU A 139 -19.26 14.09 -19.09
CA LEU A 139 -20.06 14.96 -18.22
C LEU A 139 -21.54 14.58 -18.16
N GLY A 140 -22.11 14.07 -19.26
CA GLY A 140 -23.55 13.77 -19.31
C GLY A 140 -24.42 14.96 -18.91
N GLY A 141 -25.58 14.69 -18.29
CA GLY A 141 -26.47 15.73 -17.77
C GLY A 141 -25.95 16.30 -16.45
N MET A 142 -25.88 17.63 -16.35
CA MET A 142 -25.50 18.36 -15.13
C MET A 142 -26.69 19.18 -14.60
N ASP A 143 -26.80 19.26 -13.28
CA ASP A 143 -27.78 20.11 -12.59
C ASP A 143 -27.44 21.61 -12.74
N GLN A 144 -28.44 22.47 -12.54
CA GLN A 144 -28.23 23.92 -12.60
C GLN A 144 -27.19 24.37 -11.56
N ALA A 145 -26.29 25.26 -11.98
CA ALA A 145 -25.16 25.74 -11.16
C ALA A 145 -24.16 24.65 -10.72
N ASP A 146 -24.19 23.46 -11.33
CA ASP A 146 -23.25 22.39 -11.01
C ASP A 146 -21.83 22.68 -11.53
N LEU A 147 -20.84 22.13 -10.83
CA LEU A 147 -19.41 22.37 -11.03
C LEU A 147 -18.63 21.06 -10.91
N VAL A 148 -17.87 20.73 -11.96
CA VAL A 148 -16.95 19.60 -11.93
C VAL A 148 -15.53 20.05 -11.67
N ARG A 149 -14.88 19.42 -10.68
CA ARG A 149 -13.49 19.67 -10.27
C ARG A 149 -12.51 18.64 -10.84
N TYR A 150 -11.22 18.96 -10.78
CA TYR A 150 -10.17 18.04 -11.24
C TYR A 150 -10.09 16.77 -10.38
N ASP A 151 -10.52 16.79 -9.13
CA ASP A 151 -10.55 15.61 -8.26
C ASP A 151 -11.39 14.47 -8.85
N LYS A 152 -12.54 14.77 -9.45
CA LYS A 152 -13.40 13.76 -10.08
C LYS A 152 -12.69 13.07 -11.26
N ILE A 153 -11.96 13.85 -12.05
CA ILE A 153 -11.14 13.34 -13.17
C ILE A 153 -9.97 12.51 -12.65
N LYS A 154 -9.29 12.98 -11.60
CA LYS A 154 -8.21 12.24 -10.94
C LYS A 154 -8.69 10.86 -10.48
N GLU A 155 -9.89 10.74 -9.94
CA GLU A 155 -10.46 9.46 -9.53
C GLU A 155 -10.66 8.51 -10.72
N PHE A 156 -11.20 9.01 -11.84
CA PHE A 156 -11.40 8.21 -13.06
C PHE A 156 -10.10 7.62 -13.60
N TYR A 157 -9.02 8.40 -13.66
CA TYR A 157 -7.75 7.95 -14.21
C TYR A 157 -6.80 7.32 -13.20
N ARG A 158 -7.14 7.31 -11.91
CA ARG A 158 -6.29 6.76 -10.86
C ARG A 158 -5.88 5.31 -11.16
N GLY A 159 -6.83 4.48 -11.57
CA GLY A 159 -6.57 3.08 -11.91
C GLY A 159 -5.59 2.92 -13.06
N LEU A 160 -5.77 3.70 -14.13
CA LEU A 160 -4.91 3.69 -15.31
C LEU A 160 -3.48 4.15 -15.00
N ILE A 161 -3.33 5.28 -14.29
CA ILE A 161 -2.02 5.81 -13.89
C ILE A 161 -1.29 4.77 -13.03
N VAL A 162 -1.96 4.23 -12.01
CA VAL A 162 -1.37 3.23 -11.12
C VAL A 162 -0.94 2.00 -11.92
N LEU A 163 -1.79 1.47 -12.81
CA LEU A 163 -1.46 0.32 -13.64
C LEU A 163 -0.19 0.56 -14.48
N LYS A 164 -0.14 1.67 -15.22
CA LYS A 164 0.98 1.99 -16.12
C LYS A 164 2.27 2.22 -15.33
N VAL A 165 2.23 3.02 -14.28
CA VAL A 165 3.39 3.28 -13.41
C VAL A 165 3.94 1.98 -12.82
N LYS A 166 3.07 1.13 -12.26
CA LYS A 166 3.51 -0.15 -11.68
C LYS A 166 4.19 -1.04 -12.70
N SER A 167 3.59 -1.18 -13.88
CA SER A 167 4.13 -1.99 -14.98
C SER A 167 5.49 -1.47 -15.45
N ILE A 168 5.63 -0.15 -15.60
CA ILE A 168 6.86 0.49 -16.07
C ILE A 168 7.98 0.32 -15.04
N ILE A 169 7.71 0.64 -13.77
CA ILE A 169 8.71 0.50 -12.69
C ILE A 169 9.15 -0.95 -12.54
N SER A 170 8.21 -1.89 -12.45
CA SER A 170 8.55 -3.30 -12.24
C SER A 170 9.30 -3.89 -13.44
N SER A 171 8.86 -3.61 -14.67
CA SER A 171 9.53 -4.09 -15.88
C SER A 171 10.93 -3.51 -16.02
N THR A 172 11.15 -2.23 -15.70
CA THR A 172 12.48 -1.61 -15.74
C THR A 172 13.43 -2.30 -14.76
N ILE A 173 13.00 -2.48 -13.50
CA ILE A 173 13.80 -3.18 -12.47
C ILE A 173 14.19 -4.58 -12.94
N ILE A 174 13.22 -5.35 -13.43
CA ILE A 174 13.43 -6.75 -13.78
C ILE A 174 14.24 -6.91 -15.07
N SER A 175 13.91 -6.15 -16.12
CA SER A 175 14.51 -6.30 -17.44
C SER A 175 15.91 -5.71 -17.53
N GLU A 176 16.14 -4.53 -16.93
CA GLU A 176 17.47 -3.90 -16.88
C GLU A 176 18.35 -4.46 -15.75
N LYS A 177 17.77 -5.29 -14.87
CA LYS A 177 18.43 -5.88 -13.69
C LYS A 177 19.04 -4.82 -12.77
N ILE A 178 18.40 -3.65 -12.66
CA ILE A 178 18.79 -2.58 -11.74
C ILE A 178 18.16 -2.82 -10.37
N SER A 179 18.85 -2.46 -9.29
CA SER A 179 18.23 -2.52 -7.96
C SER A 179 17.19 -1.43 -7.78
N ALA A 180 16.18 -1.69 -6.95
CA ALA A 180 15.23 -0.67 -6.51
C ALA A 180 15.92 0.47 -5.73
N LEU A 181 17.12 0.27 -5.19
CA LEU A 181 17.94 1.33 -4.58
C LEU A 181 18.47 2.34 -5.62
N GLU A 182 18.74 1.86 -6.83
CA GLU A 182 19.44 2.60 -7.88
C GLU A 182 18.46 3.20 -8.90
N ILE A 183 17.17 2.83 -8.83
CA ILE A 183 16.12 3.31 -9.75
C ILE A 183 15.90 4.83 -9.70
N SER A 184 16.31 5.48 -8.60
CA SER A 184 16.27 6.94 -8.49
C SER A 184 17.05 7.64 -9.61
N THR A 185 18.09 7.00 -10.15
CA THR A 185 18.87 7.51 -11.29
C THR A 185 18.11 7.52 -12.62
N LYS A 186 17.00 6.78 -12.69
CA LYS A 186 16.15 6.59 -13.89
C LYS A 186 14.85 7.39 -13.84
N LEU A 187 14.61 8.19 -12.79
CA LEU A 187 13.31 8.85 -12.58
C LEU A 187 12.89 9.75 -13.75
N GLU A 188 13.82 10.48 -14.37
CA GLU A 188 13.52 11.34 -15.52
C GLU A 188 13.09 10.52 -16.75
N GLU A 189 13.84 9.47 -17.07
CA GLU A 189 13.54 8.54 -18.17
C GLU A 189 12.18 7.86 -17.96
N LEU A 190 11.94 7.33 -16.75
CA LEU A 190 10.66 6.69 -16.39
C LEU A 190 9.48 7.67 -16.42
N SER A 191 9.71 8.91 -16.01
CA SER A 191 8.70 9.97 -16.03
C SER A 191 8.27 10.29 -17.46
N GLN A 192 9.24 10.48 -18.35
CA GLN A 192 8.99 10.77 -19.76
C GLN A 192 8.33 9.57 -20.47
N TYR A 193 8.84 8.37 -20.26
CA TYR A 193 8.24 7.17 -20.84
C TYR A 193 6.81 6.92 -20.33
N THR A 194 6.58 7.11 -19.03
CA THR A 194 5.22 7.00 -18.46
C THR A 194 4.28 8.04 -19.07
N LYS A 195 4.74 9.30 -19.22
CA LYS A 195 3.98 10.38 -19.86
C LYS A 195 3.51 9.95 -21.24
N GLU A 196 4.40 9.44 -22.08
CA GLU A 196 4.08 8.99 -23.43
C GLU A 196 3.03 7.87 -23.44
N GLN A 197 3.19 6.89 -22.55
CA GLN A 197 2.27 5.76 -22.43
C GLN A 197 0.85 6.15 -21.97
N ILE A 198 0.72 7.15 -21.09
CA ILE A 198 -0.60 7.61 -20.63
C ILE A 198 -1.21 8.66 -21.57
N SER A 199 -0.40 9.42 -22.31
CA SER A 199 -0.89 10.55 -23.12
C SER A 199 -1.96 10.12 -24.13
N THR A 200 -1.79 8.97 -24.77
CA THR A 200 -2.77 8.42 -25.73
C THR A 200 -4.13 8.13 -25.08
N GLU A 201 -4.12 7.64 -23.84
CA GLU A 201 -5.34 7.28 -23.11
C GLU A 201 -6.07 8.54 -22.61
N PHE A 202 -5.34 9.56 -22.17
CA PHE A 202 -5.93 10.84 -21.77
C PHE A 202 -6.50 11.63 -22.95
N ALA A 203 -5.85 11.54 -24.12
CA ALA A 203 -6.27 12.24 -25.33
C ALA A 203 -7.66 11.78 -25.82
N GLN A 204 -8.03 10.50 -25.60
CA GLN A 204 -9.35 9.97 -25.96
C GLN A 204 -10.51 10.73 -25.30
N TYR A 205 -10.25 11.38 -24.17
CA TYR A 205 -11.24 12.13 -23.40
C TYR A 205 -10.98 13.65 -23.43
N GLY A 206 -10.13 14.09 -24.35
CA GLY A 206 -9.84 15.50 -24.59
C GLY A 206 -8.78 16.12 -23.68
N PHE A 207 -8.09 15.34 -22.85
CA PHE A 207 -6.99 15.82 -22.02
C PHE A 207 -5.63 15.64 -22.67
N THR A 208 -4.81 16.68 -22.57
CA THR A 208 -3.39 16.63 -22.91
C THR A 208 -2.56 16.58 -21.63
N VAL A 209 -1.69 15.58 -21.52
CA VAL A 209 -0.73 15.46 -20.41
C VAL A 209 0.44 16.40 -20.67
N VAL A 210 0.50 17.50 -19.92
CA VAL A 210 1.52 18.55 -20.07
C VAL A 210 2.86 18.05 -19.57
N ASN A 211 2.87 17.49 -18.36
CA ASN A 211 4.03 16.88 -17.74
C ASN A 211 3.60 15.72 -16.84
N PHE A 212 4.54 14.83 -16.56
CA PHE A 212 4.37 13.74 -15.62
C PHE A 212 5.72 13.51 -14.96
N TYR A 213 5.76 13.52 -13.64
CA TYR A 213 6.97 13.39 -12.86
C TYR A 213 6.78 12.33 -11.78
N ILE A 214 7.69 11.36 -11.76
CA ILE A 214 7.89 10.45 -10.63
C ILE A 214 8.86 11.15 -9.68
N GLN A 215 8.36 11.62 -8.54
CA GLN A 215 9.17 12.36 -7.57
C GLN A 215 9.99 11.41 -6.69
N SER A 216 9.42 10.26 -6.34
CA SER A 216 10.09 9.29 -5.49
C SER A 216 9.58 7.88 -5.77
N ILE A 217 10.51 6.94 -5.67
CA ILE A 217 10.26 5.51 -5.59
C ILE A 217 10.91 5.05 -4.29
N ASN A 218 10.11 4.49 -3.37
CA ASN A 218 10.56 4.09 -2.05
C ASN A 218 9.95 2.74 -1.64
N PHE A 219 10.36 2.22 -0.49
CA PHE A 219 9.84 0.98 0.08
C PHE A 219 9.97 1.05 1.61
N PRO A 220 9.26 0.22 2.38
CA PRO A 220 9.28 0.26 3.85
C PRO A 220 10.67 0.02 4.45
N ASP A 221 10.94 0.63 5.60
CA ASP A 221 12.21 0.50 6.32
C ASP A 221 12.55 -0.98 6.64
N GLU A 222 11.55 -1.80 6.96
CA GLU A 222 11.72 -3.26 7.15
C GLU A 222 12.34 -3.98 5.94
N ASP A 223 12.04 -3.53 4.72
CA ASP A 223 12.60 -4.10 3.51
C ASP A 223 14.02 -3.54 3.26
N PHE A 224 14.29 -2.30 3.70
CA PHE A 224 15.61 -1.68 3.66
C PHE A 224 16.60 -2.32 4.64
N GLU A 225 16.16 -2.60 5.87
CA GLU A 225 16.97 -3.26 6.90
C GLU A 225 17.48 -4.63 6.44
N LYS A 226 16.65 -5.42 5.76
CA LYS A 226 17.05 -6.72 5.19
C LYS A 226 18.15 -6.57 4.14
N ILE A 227 18.11 -5.50 3.33
CA ILE A 227 19.17 -5.26 2.36
C ILE A 227 20.45 -4.84 3.09
N ASN A 228 20.36 -3.99 4.12
CA ASN A 228 21.52 -3.59 4.92
C ASN A 228 22.19 -4.78 5.59
N GLU A 229 21.43 -5.69 6.20
CA GLU A 229 21.97 -6.93 6.80
C GLU A 229 22.76 -7.75 5.77
N LEU A 230 22.22 -7.93 4.57
CA LEU A 230 22.91 -8.64 3.48
C LEU A 230 24.17 -7.90 3.00
N LEU A 231 24.12 -6.57 2.94
CA LEU A 231 25.26 -5.75 2.56
C LEU A 231 26.37 -5.80 3.61
N GLU A 232 26.02 -5.77 4.89
CA GLU A 232 26.95 -5.91 6.01
C GLU A 232 27.59 -7.29 6.02
N ASP A 233 26.79 -8.36 5.86
CA ASP A 233 27.29 -9.73 5.77
C ASP A 233 28.23 -9.92 4.57
N LYS A 234 27.87 -9.36 3.41
CA LYS A 234 28.71 -9.41 2.21
C LYS A 234 30.02 -8.63 2.40
N ALA A 235 29.96 -7.44 2.99
CA ALA A 235 31.15 -6.65 3.27
C ALA A 235 32.07 -7.35 4.28
N ALA A 236 31.50 -7.94 5.33
CA ALA A 236 32.25 -8.75 6.30
C ALA A 236 32.94 -9.93 5.61
N PHE A 237 32.24 -10.63 4.72
CA PHE A 237 32.80 -11.72 3.92
C PHE A 237 33.95 -11.25 3.00
N GLU A 238 33.77 -10.14 2.28
CA GLU A 238 34.79 -9.59 1.37
C GLU A 238 36.06 -9.11 2.10
N ILE A 239 35.90 -8.46 3.26
CA ILE A 239 37.03 -7.96 4.06
C ILE A 239 37.82 -9.12 4.68
N ILE A 240 37.12 -10.12 5.20
CA ILE A 240 37.71 -11.17 6.03
C ILE A 240 38.23 -12.33 5.17
N GLY A 241 37.56 -12.63 4.06
CA GLY A 241 37.80 -13.79 3.20
C GLY A 241 37.16 -15.07 3.74
N ASP A 242 36.87 -16.01 2.82
CA ASP A 242 36.12 -17.26 3.06
C ASP A 242 36.52 -18.01 4.35
N ASN A 243 37.82 -18.25 4.50
CA ASN A 243 38.33 -19.11 5.57
C ASN A 243 38.28 -18.45 6.96
N ARG A 244 38.29 -17.12 7.01
CA ARG A 244 38.22 -16.36 8.26
C ARG A 244 36.79 -15.95 8.61
N TYR A 245 35.88 -15.84 7.65
CA TYR A 245 34.47 -15.55 7.92
C TYR A 245 33.80 -16.72 8.63
N THR A 246 34.03 -17.95 8.17
CA THR A 246 33.56 -19.18 8.85
C THR A 246 34.10 -19.26 10.26
N THR A 247 35.36 -18.90 10.45
CA THR A 247 36.01 -18.82 11.77
C THR A 247 35.34 -17.76 12.66
N LYS A 248 35.08 -16.54 12.15
CA LYS A 248 34.36 -15.48 12.88
C LYS A 248 32.94 -15.90 13.26
N ARG A 249 32.15 -16.41 12.31
CA ARG A 249 30.79 -16.94 12.55
C ARG A 249 30.80 -18.02 13.64
N THR A 250 31.81 -18.89 13.62
CA THR A 250 31.99 -19.91 14.65
C THR A 250 32.23 -19.26 16.02
N PHE A 251 33.07 -18.23 16.10
CA PHE A 251 33.27 -17.46 17.33
C PHE A 251 32.01 -16.73 17.80
N ASP A 252 31.25 -16.10 16.91
CA ASP A 252 30.01 -15.41 17.24
C ASP A 252 28.96 -16.39 17.82
N VAL A 253 28.88 -17.61 17.26
CA VAL A 253 28.05 -18.69 17.81
C VAL A 253 28.55 -19.15 19.18
N TYR A 254 29.86 -19.26 19.38
CA TYR A 254 30.45 -19.57 20.69
C TYR A 254 30.15 -18.49 21.74
N GLU A 255 30.23 -17.22 21.37
CA GLU A 255 29.90 -16.09 22.25
C GLU A 255 28.41 -16.05 22.60
N GLY A 256 27.53 -16.24 21.61
CA GLY A 256 26.09 -16.34 21.83
C GLY A 256 25.69 -17.55 22.69
N ALA A 257 26.44 -18.65 22.62
CA ALA A 257 26.29 -19.82 23.48
C ALA A 257 26.84 -19.60 24.90
N ALA A 258 27.98 -18.92 25.03
CA ALA A 258 28.57 -18.56 26.33
C ALA A 258 27.68 -17.57 27.10
N ASN A 259 27.01 -16.66 26.39
CA ASN A 259 26.04 -15.72 26.95
C ASN A 259 24.66 -16.36 27.23
N ASN A 260 24.45 -17.63 26.86
CA ASN A 260 23.27 -18.44 27.19
C ASN A 260 23.65 -19.63 28.12
N PRO A 261 23.85 -19.38 29.43
CA PRO A 261 24.39 -20.37 30.38
C PRO A 261 23.49 -21.60 30.63
N THR A 262 22.29 -21.66 30.05
CA THR A 262 21.29 -22.72 30.27
C THR A 262 21.10 -23.66 29.07
N GLY A 263 21.84 -23.49 27.97
CA GLY A 263 21.75 -24.34 26.76
C GLY A 263 22.87 -25.38 26.64
N ILE A 264 22.62 -26.48 25.92
CA ILE A 264 23.55 -27.60 25.67
C ILE A 264 24.93 -27.15 25.12
N ALA A 265 25.00 -26.00 24.44
CA ALA A 265 26.24 -25.42 23.95
C ALA A 265 27.13 -24.82 25.07
N GLY A 266 26.54 -24.28 26.14
CA GLY A 266 27.27 -23.83 27.33
C GLY A 266 27.93 -24.99 28.09
N ALA A 267 27.33 -26.19 28.04
CA ALA A 267 27.91 -27.40 28.63
C ALA A 267 29.14 -27.93 27.85
N PHE A 268 29.18 -27.75 26.52
CA PHE A 268 30.36 -28.11 25.72
C PHE A 268 31.55 -27.16 25.94
N VAL A 269 31.29 -25.87 26.19
CA VAL A 269 32.32 -24.87 26.46
C VAL A 269 32.82 -24.94 27.92
N ALA A 270 31.91 -25.08 28.89
CA ALA A 270 32.29 -25.20 30.30
C ALA A 270 33.01 -26.52 30.63
N GLY A 271 32.85 -27.55 29.80
CA GLY A 271 33.51 -28.86 29.94
C GLY A 271 34.95 -28.93 29.43
N GLY A 272 35.52 -27.85 28.86
CA GLY A 272 36.92 -27.83 28.42
C GLY A 272 37.25 -28.73 27.21
N ILE A 273 36.24 -29.24 26.50
CA ILE A 273 36.40 -30.11 25.31
C ILE A 273 36.38 -29.27 24.02
N GLY A 274 36.91 -28.04 24.09
CA GLY A 274 37.04 -27.12 22.97
C GLY A 274 38.47 -27.14 22.40
N LEU A 275 38.57 -27.31 21.08
CA LEU A 275 39.77 -27.18 20.23
C LEU A 275 40.90 -28.23 20.37
N ASN A 276 41.27 -28.70 21.56
CA ASN A 276 42.39 -29.67 21.68
C ASN A 276 42.04 -31.11 21.24
N ALA A 277 40.76 -31.45 21.16
CA ALA A 277 40.32 -32.77 20.68
C ALA A 277 40.22 -32.87 19.15
N ALA A 278 40.15 -31.75 18.43
CA ALA A 278 39.96 -31.76 16.97
C ALA A 278 41.29 -31.85 16.19
N MET A 279 42.42 -31.45 16.78
CA MET A 279 43.72 -31.44 16.09
C MET A 279 44.64 -32.63 16.41
N ASN A 280 44.33 -33.47 17.40
CA ASN A 280 45.24 -34.55 17.82
C ASN A 280 44.60 -35.96 17.89
N MET A 281 43.47 -36.17 17.21
CA MET A 281 42.74 -37.44 17.21
C MET A 281 43.32 -38.50 16.26
N GLY A 282 44.64 -38.44 16.00
CA GLY A 282 45.33 -39.37 15.12
C GLY A 282 45.85 -40.63 15.81
N ASN A 283 46.05 -40.65 17.15
CA ASN A 283 46.86 -41.71 17.77
C ASN A 283 46.65 -41.89 19.30
N ILE A 284 45.42 -42.10 19.79
CA ILE A 284 45.20 -42.46 21.21
C ILE A 284 44.57 -43.86 21.32
N PRO A 285 45.19 -44.82 22.04
CA PRO A 285 44.71 -46.18 22.15
C PRO A 285 43.37 -46.24 22.89
N THR A 286 42.46 -47.03 22.33
CA THR A 286 41.21 -47.45 22.94
C THR A 286 41.47 -48.27 24.19
N GLN A 287 41.42 -47.66 25.38
CA GLN A 287 40.97 -48.36 26.58
C GLN A 287 40.68 -47.42 27.74
N THR A 288 39.54 -47.68 28.36
CA THR A 288 39.07 -47.21 29.68
C THR A 288 38.63 -45.75 29.82
N ILE A 289 37.34 -45.49 29.63
CA ILE A 289 36.62 -44.44 30.37
C ILE A 289 35.28 -45.03 30.88
N PRO A 290 34.88 -44.74 32.14
CA PRO A 290 33.83 -45.47 32.86
C PRO A 290 32.41 -45.08 32.45
N ASN A 291 31.50 -46.04 32.64
CA ASN A 291 30.05 -45.88 32.57
C ASN A 291 29.56 -44.88 33.62
N THR A 292 29.03 -43.73 33.20
CA THR A 292 28.11 -42.92 34.01
C THR A 292 26.76 -42.84 33.31
N THR A 293 25.87 -43.68 33.81
CA THR A 293 24.44 -43.74 33.50
C THR A 293 23.79 -42.37 33.72
N THR A 294 23.31 -41.74 32.67
CA THR A 294 22.33 -40.64 32.75
C THR A 294 21.10 -41.05 31.95
N GLN A 295 19.99 -41.22 32.67
CA GLN A 295 18.68 -41.55 32.12
C GLN A 295 18.27 -40.48 31.11
N SER A 296 18.30 -40.82 29.83
CA SER A 296 17.69 -40.02 28.77
C SER A 296 16.22 -40.40 28.68
N SER A 297 15.34 -39.42 28.93
CA SER A 297 13.92 -39.58 28.65
C SER A 297 13.73 -39.72 27.14
N SER A 298 12.94 -40.72 26.73
CA SER A 298 12.65 -41.03 25.34
C SER A 298 11.18 -40.77 25.01
N VAL A 299 10.91 -40.36 23.77
CA VAL A 299 9.57 -40.09 23.22
C VAL A 299 9.35 -41.02 22.03
N ILE A 300 8.22 -41.73 22.03
CA ILE A 300 7.86 -42.64 20.93
C ILE A 300 7.08 -41.86 19.87
N CYS A 301 7.49 -41.99 18.61
CA CYS A 301 6.82 -41.33 17.50
C CYS A 301 5.40 -41.89 17.31
N PRO A 302 4.36 -41.04 17.24
CA PRO A 302 2.98 -41.50 17.06
C PRO A 302 2.69 -42.07 15.66
N SER A 303 3.51 -41.76 14.65
CA SER A 303 3.28 -42.23 13.27
C SER A 303 4.03 -43.51 12.92
N CYS A 304 5.28 -43.69 13.37
CA CYS A 304 6.08 -44.88 13.04
C CYS A 304 6.52 -45.69 14.26
N HIS A 305 6.14 -45.28 15.47
CA HIS A 305 6.46 -45.95 16.74
C HIS A 305 7.96 -46.05 17.08
N THR A 306 8.82 -45.36 16.32
CA THR A 306 10.24 -45.30 16.62
C THR A 306 10.50 -44.48 17.87
N THR A 307 11.40 -44.98 18.72
CA THR A 307 11.83 -44.31 19.95
C THR A 307 12.85 -43.23 19.62
N ASN A 308 12.51 -41.99 19.91
CA ASN A 308 13.33 -40.81 19.66
C ASN A 308 13.74 -40.18 21.00
N SER A 309 14.79 -39.36 20.98
CA SER A 309 15.21 -38.60 22.17
C SER A 309 14.19 -37.51 22.50
N ALA A 310 13.88 -37.27 23.77
CA ALA A 310 12.87 -36.29 24.19
C ALA A 310 13.16 -34.83 23.76
N THR A 311 14.36 -34.53 23.25
CA THR A 311 14.77 -33.22 22.72
C THR A 311 14.58 -33.06 21.21
N THR A 312 14.23 -34.13 20.48
CA THR A 312 14.07 -34.10 19.02
C THR A 312 12.73 -33.50 18.61
N LYS A 313 12.76 -32.52 17.68
CA LYS A 313 11.57 -31.82 17.16
C LYS A 313 10.84 -32.62 16.09
N PHE A 314 11.55 -33.45 15.36
CA PHE A 314 11.04 -34.32 14.29
C PHE A 314 11.53 -35.74 14.53
N CYS A 315 10.73 -36.72 14.14
CA CYS A 315 11.14 -38.11 14.19
C CYS A 315 12.31 -38.33 13.25
N SER A 316 13.36 -38.96 13.75
CA SER A 316 14.58 -39.24 12.98
C SER A 316 14.39 -40.24 11.84
N GLU A 317 13.25 -40.95 11.80
CA GLU A 317 12.97 -41.94 10.78
C GLU A 317 11.93 -41.45 9.76
N CYS A 318 10.76 -40.99 10.21
CA CYS A 318 9.66 -40.64 9.32
C CYS A 318 9.44 -39.13 9.15
N GLY A 319 10.20 -38.28 9.86
CA GLY A 319 10.10 -36.82 9.76
C GLY A 319 8.87 -36.21 10.45
N THR A 320 8.00 -36.99 11.09
CA THR A 320 6.82 -36.46 11.80
C THR A 320 7.23 -35.60 13.00
N LEU A 321 6.62 -34.44 13.17
CA LEU A 321 6.90 -33.50 14.26
C LEU A 321 6.50 -34.12 15.61
N LEU A 322 7.45 -34.18 16.55
CA LEU A 322 7.29 -34.88 17.84
C LEU A 322 6.90 -33.94 19.00
N LYS A 323 7.22 -32.63 18.91
CA LYS A 323 6.80 -31.59 19.88
C LYS A 323 6.77 -30.19 19.25
N GLU A 324 5.62 -29.52 19.30
CA GLU A 324 5.51 -28.06 19.19
C GLU A 324 6.10 -27.41 20.46
N LYS A 325 6.99 -26.43 20.30
CA LYS A 325 7.31 -25.53 21.42
C LYS A 325 6.11 -24.58 21.57
N PRO A 326 5.54 -24.38 22.78
CA PRO A 326 4.56 -23.32 22.99
C PRO A 326 5.20 -21.99 22.61
N GLN A 327 4.50 -21.19 21.80
CA GLN A 327 4.93 -19.82 21.53
C GLN A 327 4.93 -19.04 22.86
N GLU A 328 5.82 -18.05 22.98
CA GLU A 328 6.19 -17.32 24.22
C GLU A 328 5.05 -16.62 24.99
N ASN A 329 3.79 -16.84 24.62
CA ASN A 329 2.61 -16.27 25.25
C ASN A 329 1.42 -17.25 25.33
N GLU A 330 1.62 -18.57 25.24
CA GLU A 330 0.53 -19.55 25.33
C GLU A 330 0.41 -20.16 26.73
N ILE A 331 -0.78 -20.04 27.33
CA ILE A 331 -1.13 -20.63 28.62
C ILE A 331 -2.34 -21.55 28.46
N PRO A 332 -2.50 -22.61 29.27
CA PRO A 332 -3.69 -23.44 29.23
C PRO A 332 -4.90 -22.69 29.82
N CYS A 333 -6.03 -22.73 29.12
CA CYS A 333 -7.28 -22.16 29.57
C CYS A 333 -7.70 -22.78 30.91
N PRO A 334 -8.04 -21.99 31.94
CA PRO A 334 -8.47 -22.52 33.23
C PRO A 334 -9.73 -23.40 33.12
N ALA A 335 -10.66 -23.08 32.21
CA ALA A 335 -11.93 -23.81 32.08
C ALA A 335 -11.82 -25.10 31.23
N CYS A 336 -11.14 -25.06 30.08
CA CYS A 336 -11.12 -26.18 29.13
C CYS A 336 -9.73 -26.80 28.89
N GLY A 337 -8.67 -26.24 29.45
CA GLY A 337 -7.30 -26.75 29.33
C GLY A 337 -6.60 -26.50 28.00
N LYS A 338 -7.29 -26.00 26.97
CA LYS A 338 -6.68 -25.69 25.66
C LYS A 338 -5.72 -24.50 25.73
N LEU A 339 -4.67 -24.51 24.92
CA LEU A 339 -3.69 -23.43 24.86
C LEU A 339 -4.33 -22.17 24.26
N ILE A 340 -4.16 -21.05 24.95
CA ILE A 340 -4.67 -19.74 24.57
C ILE A 340 -3.59 -18.69 24.75
N ASN A 341 -3.67 -17.61 23.98
CA ASN A 341 -2.77 -16.48 24.15
C ASN A 341 -3.03 -15.78 25.51
N SER A 342 -1.98 -15.53 26.29
CA SER A 342 -2.02 -14.90 27.61
C SER A 342 -2.64 -13.49 27.62
N LYS A 343 -2.69 -12.82 26.46
CA LYS A 343 -3.30 -11.49 26.29
C LYS A 343 -4.76 -11.52 25.82
N SER A 344 -5.34 -12.71 25.59
CA SER A 344 -6.74 -12.83 25.16
C SER A 344 -7.71 -12.50 26.31
N LYS A 345 -8.79 -11.76 26.00
CA LYS A 345 -9.84 -11.42 27.00
C LYS A 345 -10.80 -12.58 27.24
N PHE A 346 -10.95 -13.47 26.25
CA PHE A 346 -11.81 -14.65 26.27
C PHE A 346 -11.08 -15.81 25.62
N CYS A 347 -11.37 -17.04 26.06
CA CYS A 347 -10.89 -18.25 25.41
C CYS A 347 -11.61 -18.44 24.06
N PRO A 348 -10.90 -18.51 22.92
CA PRO A 348 -11.53 -18.69 21.61
C PRO A 348 -12.21 -20.06 21.44
N GLU A 349 -11.86 -21.04 22.27
CA GLU A 349 -12.37 -22.41 22.15
C GLU A 349 -13.59 -22.70 23.01
N CYS A 350 -13.69 -22.09 24.21
CA CYS A 350 -14.81 -22.34 25.13
C CYS A 350 -15.56 -21.07 25.57
N GLY A 351 -15.13 -19.89 25.13
CA GLY A 351 -15.77 -18.62 25.46
C GLY A 351 -15.46 -18.06 26.86
N PHE A 352 -14.69 -18.77 27.70
CA PHE A 352 -14.42 -18.36 29.08
C PHE A 352 -13.70 -17.01 29.18
N ALA A 353 -14.23 -16.08 29.99
CA ALA A 353 -13.66 -14.75 30.19
C ALA A 353 -12.43 -14.78 31.12
N LEU A 354 -11.28 -14.37 30.61
CA LEU A 354 -9.99 -14.44 31.32
C LEU A 354 -9.69 -13.17 32.12
N GLY A 355 -10.40 -12.08 31.85
CA GLY A 355 -10.10 -10.75 32.36
C GLY A 355 -10.42 -10.50 33.83
N ASN A 356 -11.20 -11.35 34.50
CA ASN A 356 -11.70 -11.11 35.86
C ASN A 356 -11.82 -12.39 36.71
N LEU A 357 -10.77 -13.22 36.74
CA LEU A 357 -10.72 -14.32 37.70
C LEU A 357 -10.64 -13.73 39.12
N GLN A 358 -11.59 -14.06 39.99
CA GLN A 358 -11.62 -13.62 41.38
C GLN A 358 -11.62 -14.84 42.30
N CYS A 359 -10.75 -14.83 43.31
CA CYS A 359 -10.72 -15.85 44.34
C CYS A 359 -11.88 -15.64 45.33
N GLU A 360 -12.30 -16.70 46.02
CA GLU A 360 -13.28 -16.63 47.13
C GLU A 360 -12.89 -15.63 48.24
N CYS A 361 -11.61 -15.28 48.37
CA CYS A 361 -11.13 -14.26 49.30
C CYS A 361 -11.31 -12.82 48.78
N GLY A 362 -11.93 -12.64 47.60
CA GLY A 362 -12.17 -11.34 46.98
C GLY A 362 -11.05 -10.80 46.08
N ASN A 363 -9.89 -11.47 46.01
CA ASN A 363 -8.74 -10.99 45.24
C ASN A 363 -8.77 -11.39 43.77
N LYS A 364 -8.34 -10.48 42.89
CA LYS A 364 -8.16 -10.74 41.47
C LYS A 364 -6.97 -11.68 41.25
N LEU A 365 -7.16 -12.68 40.41
CA LEU A 365 -6.20 -13.73 40.12
C LEU A 365 -5.57 -13.49 38.74
N PRO A 366 -4.24 -13.63 38.60
CA PRO A 366 -3.59 -13.57 37.30
C PRO A 366 -4.00 -14.78 36.44
N VAL A 367 -4.06 -14.59 35.12
CA VAL A 367 -4.51 -15.62 34.18
C VAL A 367 -3.56 -16.84 34.25
N GLY A 368 -4.13 -18.04 34.46
CA GLY A 368 -3.37 -19.29 34.60
C GLY A 368 -2.95 -19.67 36.03
N SER A 369 -3.37 -18.91 37.05
CA SER A 369 -3.08 -19.25 38.45
C SER A 369 -3.88 -20.48 38.94
N LYS A 370 -3.17 -21.48 39.47
CA LYS A 370 -3.77 -22.70 40.08
C LYS A 370 -4.12 -22.52 41.57
N PHE A 371 -3.46 -21.56 42.23
CA PHE A 371 -3.64 -21.21 43.64
C PHE A 371 -3.65 -19.69 43.78
N CYS A 372 -4.42 -19.19 44.76
CA CYS A 372 -4.42 -17.77 45.08
C CYS A 372 -3.10 -17.40 45.79
N PRO A 373 -2.34 -16.41 45.29
CA PRO A 373 -1.08 -16.00 45.91
C PRO A 373 -1.24 -15.39 47.31
N GLU A 374 -2.44 -14.88 47.62
CA GLU A 374 -2.72 -14.18 48.88
C GLU A 374 -3.29 -15.09 49.98
N CYS A 375 -4.17 -16.04 49.63
CA CYS A 375 -4.82 -16.92 50.63
C CYS A 375 -4.43 -18.40 50.52
N GLY A 376 -3.62 -18.78 49.52
CA GLY A 376 -3.14 -20.16 49.32
C GLY A 376 -4.20 -21.17 48.88
N LYS A 377 -5.49 -20.79 48.83
CA LYS A 377 -6.58 -21.69 48.39
C LYS A 377 -6.46 -22.00 46.90
N LYS A 378 -6.83 -23.24 46.54
CA LYS A 378 -6.92 -23.69 45.14
C LYS A 378 -8.00 -22.90 44.41
N VAL A 379 -7.69 -22.43 43.21
CA VAL A 379 -8.65 -21.67 42.40
C VAL A 379 -9.75 -22.62 41.92
N MET A 380 -10.97 -22.41 42.39
CA MET A 380 -12.17 -23.10 41.93
C MET A 380 -12.79 -22.27 40.81
N ILE A 381 -12.69 -22.75 39.57
CA ILE A 381 -13.21 -22.04 38.39
C ILE A 381 -14.67 -22.45 38.23
N ASN A 382 -15.60 -21.53 38.44
CA ASN A 382 -17.01 -21.78 38.22
C ASN A 382 -17.31 -21.51 36.73
N PRO A 383 -17.67 -22.52 35.92
CA PRO A 383 -17.79 -22.37 34.47
C PRO A 383 -19.08 -21.66 34.00
N GLN A 384 -19.85 -21.04 34.91
CA GLN A 384 -21.05 -20.29 34.58
C GLN A 384 -20.84 -18.81 34.88
N GLY A 385 -20.46 -18.09 33.83
CA GLY A 385 -20.37 -16.63 33.76
C GLY A 385 -20.26 -16.22 32.31
#